data_AF-A0A937VAM2-F1
#
_entry.id   AF-A0A937VAM2-F1
#
_cell.length_a   1.000
_cell.length_b   1.000
_cell.length_c   1.000
_cell.angle_alpha   90.00
_cell.angle_beta   90.00
_cell.angle_gamma   90.00
#
_symmetry.space_group_name_H-M   'P 1'
#
loop_
_entity.id
_entity.type
_entity.pdbx_description
1 polymer ?
#
loop_
_entity_poly.entity_id
_entity_poly.type
_entity_poly.pdbx_seq_one_letter_code
_entity_poly.pdbx_strand_id
1 'polypeptide(L)'
;MDVGSILILIGLTVLVVAFIARPLAERRSRLVTAEEHALSGLQAERDKTLAMIRETEMDHAMGKIPDSDFETQRAALVAHGAGLLRAIDAQGGAAAAPAAADDLDAAIEAAVASRRAPAAAGGGAGFCTTCGQALQGGDRFCARCGAPVPQEARA
;
A
#
# COMPACT_ATOMS: atom_id res chain seq x y z
N MET A 1 -28.68 11.40 -54.37
CA MET A 1 -28.25 10.49 -53.30
C MET A 1 -29.28 9.40 -53.20
N ASP A 2 -28.87 8.13 -53.29
CA ASP A 2 -29.78 7.00 -53.12
C ASP A 2 -30.49 7.08 -51.77
N VAL A 3 -31.79 6.79 -51.75
CA VAL A 3 -32.61 6.81 -50.53
C VAL A 3 -31.98 5.94 -49.43
N GLY A 4 -31.30 4.86 -49.80
CA GLY A 4 -30.57 3.99 -48.87
C GLY A 4 -29.42 4.69 -48.12
N SER A 5 -28.64 5.56 -48.78
CA SER A 5 -27.52 6.24 -48.11
C SER A 5 -28.02 7.32 -47.14
N ILE A 6 -29.13 7.97 -47.45
CA ILE A 6 -29.78 8.95 -46.58
C ILE A 6 -30.28 8.27 -45.29
N LEU A 7 -30.92 7.10 -45.41
CA LEU A 7 -31.42 6.35 -44.25
C LEU A 7 -30.28 5.85 -43.34
N ILE A 8 -29.17 5.37 -43.93
CA ILE A 8 -27.99 4.95 -43.18
C ILE A 8 -27.36 6.12 -42.43
N LEU A 9 -27.22 7.28 -43.10
CA LEU A 9 -26.67 8.49 -42.47
C LEU A 9 -27.53 8.93 -41.28
N ILE A 10 -28.86 8.98 -41.44
CA ILE A 10 -29.77 9.38 -40.37
C ILE A 10 -29.69 8.39 -39.21
N GLY A 11 -29.72 7.08 -39.48
CA GLY A 11 -29.62 6.05 -38.44
C GLY A 11 -28.33 6.16 -37.64
N LEU A 12 -27.19 6.34 -38.32
CA LEU A 12 -25.90 6.50 -37.66
C LEU A 12 -25.83 7.79 -36.84
N THR A 13 -26.34 8.89 -37.38
CA THR A 13 -26.41 10.17 -36.65
C THR A 13 -27.26 10.04 -35.39
N VAL A 14 -28.43 9.40 -35.46
CA VAL A 14 -29.30 9.17 -34.30
C VAL A 14 -28.61 8.30 -33.26
N LEU A 15 -27.89 7.25 -33.67
CA LEU A 15 -27.17 6.37 -32.75
C LEU A 15 -26.03 7.11 -32.04
N VAL A 16 -25.25 7.91 -32.78
CA VAL A 16 -24.18 8.77 -32.21
C VAL A 16 -24.77 9.78 -31.24
N VAL A 17 -25.85 10.47 -31.62
CA VAL A 17 -26.53 11.44 -30.75
C VAL A 17 -27.08 10.75 -29.50
N ALA A 18 -27.68 9.55 -29.62
CA ALA A 18 -28.17 8.79 -28.48
C ALA A 18 -27.02 8.35 -27.55
N PHE A 19 -25.90 7.90 -28.10
CA PHE A 19 -24.70 7.53 -27.33
C PHE A 19 -24.13 8.72 -26.55
N ILE A 20 -24.07 9.90 -27.18
CA ILE A 20 -23.59 11.15 -26.55
C ILE A 20 -24.61 11.69 -25.54
N ALA A 21 -25.91 11.55 -25.81
CA ALA A 21 -26.99 12.03 -24.93
C ALA A 21 -27.20 11.11 -23.71
N ARG A 22 -26.82 9.83 -23.82
CA ARG A 22 -26.91 8.83 -22.75
C ARG A 22 -26.34 9.32 -21.40
N PRO A 23 -25.11 9.86 -21.28
CA PRO A 23 -24.60 10.40 -20.02
C PRO A 23 -25.39 11.61 -19.48
N LEU A 24 -26.09 12.37 -20.33
CA LEU A 24 -26.94 13.49 -19.90
C LEU A 24 -28.37 13.06 -19.52
N ALA A 25 -28.85 11.93 -20.05
CA ALA A 25 -30.13 11.32 -19.69
C ALA A 25 -29.99 10.43 -18.45
N GLU A 26 -28.85 9.74 -18.33
CA GLU A 26 -28.35 9.09 -17.12
C GLU A 26 -27.84 10.12 -16.09
N ARG A 27 -28.40 11.34 -16.09
CA ARG A 27 -28.24 12.42 -15.09
C ARG A 27 -28.66 12.01 -13.66
N ARG A 28 -28.67 10.73 -13.35
CA ARG A 28 -28.06 10.23 -12.12
C ARG A 28 -26.53 10.24 -12.29
N SER A 29 -25.98 11.39 -12.67
CA SER A 29 -24.56 11.64 -12.62
C SER A 29 -24.18 11.34 -11.18
N ARG A 30 -23.42 10.26 -11.03
CA ARG A 30 -22.49 10.05 -9.94
C ARG A 30 -21.66 11.31 -9.89
N LEU A 31 -22.16 12.35 -9.22
CA LEU A 31 -21.35 13.44 -8.70
C LEU A 31 -20.15 12.70 -8.14
N VAL A 32 -18.94 13.04 -8.60
CA VAL A 32 -17.73 12.66 -7.87
C VAL A 32 -18.10 12.79 -6.41
N THR A 33 -18.17 11.66 -5.72
CA THR A 33 -18.85 11.64 -4.43
C THR A 33 -18.15 12.66 -3.55
N ALA A 34 -18.85 13.31 -2.62
CA ALA A 34 -18.20 14.26 -1.72
C ALA A 34 -16.95 13.62 -1.06
N GLU A 35 -16.99 12.31 -0.87
CA GLU A 35 -15.91 11.42 -0.47
C GLU A 35 -14.75 11.34 -1.48
N GLU A 36 -15.00 11.07 -2.77
CA GLU A 36 -13.96 11.10 -3.82
C GLU A 36 -13.30 12.49 -3.95
N HIS A 37 -14.07 13.57 -3.78
CA HIS A 37 -13.52 14.94 -3.76
C HIS A 37 -12.66 15.21 -2.52
N ALA A 38 -13.11 14.77 -1.34
CA ALA A 38 -12.36 14.88 -0.09
C ALA A 38 -11.04 14.09 -0.16
N LEU A 39 -11.10 12.87 -0.68
CA LEU A 39 -9.93 12.01 -0.87
C LEU A 39 -8.94 12.61 -1.87
N SER A 40 -9.44 13.14 -3.00
CA SER A 40 -8.61 13.85 -3.97
C SER A 40 -7.92 15.06 -3.35
N GLY A 41 -8.62 15.80 -2.49
CA GLY A 41 -8.06 16.92 -1.73
C GLY A 41 -6.91 16.48 -0.81
N LEU A 42 -7.12 15.42 -0.03
CA LEU A 42 -6.07 14.86 0.84
C LEU A 42 -4.86 14.36 0.05
N GLN A 43 -5.08 13.72 -1.10
CA GLN A 43 -4.00 13.25 -1.97
C GLN A 43 -3.14 14.41 -2.48
N ALA A 44 -3.76 15.51 -2.89
CA ALA A 44 -3.06 16.71 -3.35
C ALA A 44 -2.24 17.35 -2.22
N GLU A 45 -2.76 17.37 -0.99
CA GLU A 45 -2.05 17.92 0.16
C GLU A 45 -0.84 17.05 0.55
N ARG A 46 -0.95 15.73 0.40
CA ARG A 46 0.15 14.78 0.57
C ARG A 46 1.23 15.02 -0.48
N ASP A 47 0.87 15.18 -1.75
CA ASP A 47 1.83 15.44 -2.84
C ASP A 47 2.57 16.77 -2.63
N LYS A 48 1.84 17.80 -2.19
CA LYS A 48 2.44 19.09 -1.78
C LYS A 48 3.43 18.92 -0.63
N THR A 49 3.09 18.15 0.40
CA THR A 49 3.98 17.90 1.55
C THR A 49 5.26 17.17 1.12
N LEU A 50 5.14 16.17 0.25
CA LEU A 50 6.31 15.47 -0.29
C LEU A 50 7.21 16.38 -1.14
N ALA A 51 6.62 17.30 -1.91
CA ALA A 51 7.38 18.29 -2.65
C ALA A 51 8.17 19.21 -1.71
N MET A 52 7.56 19.70 -0.62
CA MET A 52 8.23 20.54 0.37
C MET A 52 9.39 19.80 1.07
N ILE A 53 9.23 18.51 1.39
CA ILE A 53 10.33 17.71 1.96
C ILE A 53 11.50 17.64 0.98
N ARG A 54 11.23 17.32 -0.29
CA ARG A 54 12.27 17.25 -1.33
C ARG A 54 13.00 18.57 -1.52
N GLU A 55 12.27 19.67 -1.55
CA GLU A 55 12.86 21.01 -1.69
C GLU A 55 13.76 21.34 -0.49
N THR A 56 13.29 21.07 0.72
CA THR A 56 14.06 21.27 1.96
C THR A 56 15.34 20.42 1.99
N GLU A 57 15.27 19.15 1.59
CA GLU A 57 16.42 18.26 1.49
C GLU A 57 17.42 18.75 0.43
N MET A 58 16.93 19.28 -0.70
CA MET A 58 17.77 19.85 -1.74
C MET A 58 18.49 21.12 -1.26
N ASP A 59 17.79 22.01 -0.55
CA ASP A 59 18.38 23.23 0.00
C ASP A 59 19.43 22.93 1.07
N HIS A 60 19.22 21.90 1.89
CA HIS A 60 20.22 21.40 2.83
C HIS A 60 21.44 20.83 2.11
N ALA A 61 21.23 19.99 1.09
CA ALA A 61 22.31 19.42 0.29
C ALA A 61 23.15 20.51 -0.44
N MET A 62 22.53 21.64 -0.78
CA MET A 62 23.20 22.81 -1.35
C MET A 62 23.86 23.71 -0.30
N GLY A 63 23.72 23.41 1.00
CA GLY A 63 24.27 24.21 2.10
C GLY A 63 23.57 25.54 2.32
N LYS A 64 22.34 25.72 1.81
CA LYS A 64 21.57 26.96 1.99
C LYS A 64 20.95 27.08 3.39
N ILE A 65 20.74 25.95 4.07
CA ILE A 65 20.13 25.89 5.40
C ILE A 65 21.04 25.13 6.37
N PRO A 66 21.17 25.58 7.62
CA PRO A 66 21.98 24.90 8.63
C PRO A 66 21.30 23.63 9.14
N ASP A 67 22.10 22.68 9.66
CA ASP A 67 21.65 21.36 10.11
C ASP A 67 20.53 21.42 11.18
N SER A 68 20.62 22.35 12.12
CA SER A 68 19.61 22.53 13.19
C SER A 68 18.23 22.87 12.65
N ASP A 69 18.19 23.71 11.62
CA ASP A 69 16.95 24.22 11.03
C ASP A 69 16.36 23.19 10.06
N PHE A 70 17.23 22.46 9.35
CA PHE A 70 16.83 21.35 8.50
C PHE A 70 16.13 20.24 9.30
N GLU A 71 16.76 19.76 10.38
CA GLU A 71 16.18 18.66 11.18
C GLU A 71 14.83 19.05 11.79
N THR A 72 14.71 20.30 12.27
CA THR A 72 13.46 20.81 12.83
C THR A 72 12.36 20.89 11.76
N GLN A 73 12.64 21.45 10.58
CA GLN A 73 11.67 21.56 9.50
C GLN A 73 11.28 20.20 8.92
N ARG A 74 12.26 19.30 8.74
CA ARG A 74 12.05 17.95 8.23
C ARG A 74 11.18 17.14 9.19
N ALA A 75 11.45 17.19 10.49
CA ALA A 75 10.62 16.51 11.48
C ALA A 75 9.17 16.97 11.44
N ALA A 76 8.93 18.29 11.33
CA ALA A 76 7.59 18.86 11.24
C ALA A 76 6.85 18.41 9.96
N LEU A 77 7.51 18.46 8.80
CA LEU A 77 6.93 18.05 7.52
C LEU A 77 6.63 16.54 7.48
N VAL A 78 7.52 15.71 8.03
CA VAL A 78 7.31 14.26 8.13
C VAL A 78 6.12 13.95 9.04
N ALA A 79 6.00 14.63 10.18
CA ALA A 79 4.85 14.47 11.08
C ALA A 79 3.53 14.86 10.39
N HIS A 80 3.53 15.97 9.63
CA HIS A 80 2.38 16.40 8.84
C HIS A 80 2.00 15.38 7.76
N GLY A 81 2.98 14.91 6.97
CA GLY A 81 2.77 13.90 5.93
C GLY A 81 2.22 12.58 6.48
N ALA A 82 2.71 12.13 7.63
CA ALA A 82 2.16 10.96 8.32
C ALA A 82 0.70 11.17 8.78
N GLY A 83 0.33 12.39 9.18
CA GLY A 83 -1.06 12.76 9.47
C GLY A 83 -1.97 12.63 8.25
N LEU A 84 -1.55 13.15 7.10
CA LEU A 84 -2.30 13.06 5.85
C LEU A 84 -2.47 11.61 5.37
N LEU A 85 -1.42 10.79 5.47
CA LEU A 85 -1.51 9.37 5.10
C LEU A 85 -2.55 8.63 5.94
N ARG A 86 -2.57 8.85 7.27
CA ARG A 86 -3.62 8.27 8.14
C ARG A 86 -5.02 8.75 7.76
N ALA A 87 -5.18 10.02 7.39
CA ALA A 87 -6.46 10.55 6.95
C ALA A 87 -6.93 9.94 5.62
N ILE A 88 -6.00 9.69 4.68
CA ILE A 88 -6.28 8.98 3.43
C ILE A 88 -6.67 7.53 3.72
N ASP A 89 -5.94 6.82 4.59
CA ASP A 89 -6.23 5.43 4.95
C ASP A 89 -7.62 5.30 5.60
N ALA A 90 -8.02 6.28 6.42
CA ALA A 90 -9.35 6.33 7.02
C ALA A 90 -10.48 6.50 5.99
N GLN A 91 -10.22 7.16 4.85
CA GLN A 91 -11.18 7.34 3.76
C GLN A 91 -11.11 6.23 2.69
N GLY A 92 -9.94 5.60 2.50
CA GLY A 92 -9.76 4.42 1.65
C GLY A 92 -10.24 3.11 2.30
N GLY A 93 -10.75 3.19 3.52
CA GLY A 93 -11.03 2.09 4.45
C GLY A 93 -12.30 1.26 4.20
N ALA A 94 -12.57 0.87 2.96
CA ALA A 94 -13.48 -0.24 2.63
C ALA A 94 -12.77 -1.44 1.97
N ALA A 95 -11.50 -1.67 2.30
CA ALA A 95 -10.79 -2.91 1.95
C ALA A 95 -10.17 -3.67 3.14
N ALA A 96 -10.13 -3.08 4.34
CA ALA A 96 -9.80 -3.82 5.56
C ALA A 96 -10.55 -3.22 6.76
N ALA A 97 -11.70 -3.79 7.07
CA ALA A 97 -12.43 -3.45 8.29
C ALA A 97 -11.58 -3.81 9.53
N PRO A 98 -11.56 -2.95 10.57
CA PRO A 98 -10.86 -3.23 11.83
C PRO A 98 -11.49 -4.38 12.64
N ALA A 99 -12.67 -4.88 12.24
CA ALA A 99 -13.27 -6.07 12.85
C ALA A 99 -12.48 -7.37 12.56
N ALA A 100 -11.59 -7.37 11.55
CA ALA A 100 -10.68 -8.47 11.27
C ALA A 100 -9.28 -8.27 11.88
N ALA A 101 -9.03 -7.16 12.58
CA ALA A 101 -7.72 -6.89 13.17
C ALA A 101 -7.43 -7.86 14.33
N ASP A 102 -8.41 -8.09 15.21
CA ASP A 102 -8.27 -9.05 16.32
C ASP A 102 -8.12 -10.49 15.80
N ASP A 103 -8.86 -10.87 14.76
CA ASP A 103 -8.77 -12.19 14.12
C ASP A 103 -7.43 -12.39 13.38
N LEU A 104 -6.93 -11.33 12.74
CA LEU A 104 -5.64 -11.34 12.05
C LEU A 104 -4.48 -11.39 13.06
N ASP A 105 -4.52 -10.62 14.13
CA ASP A 105 -3.50 -10.63 15.18
C ASP A 105 -3.46 -12.01 15.86
N ALA A 106 -4.61 -12.60 16.15
CA ALA A 106 -4.70 -13.97 16.65
C ALA A 106 -4.13 -15.00 15.66
N ALA A 107 -4.41 -14.86 14.36
CA ALA A 107 -3.87 -15.73 13.32
C ALA A 107 -2.34 -15.58 13.16
N ILE A 108 -1.81 -14.36 13.27
CA ILE A 108 -0.38 -14.07 13.23
C ILE A 108 0.31 -14.69 14.45
N GLU A 109 -0.21 -14.48 15.66
CA GLU A 109 0.35 -15.07 16.88
C GLU A 109 0.32 -16.60 16.84
N ALA A 110 -0.76 -17.19 16.32
CA ALA A 110 -0.83 -18.64 16.09
C ALA A 110 0.24 -19.13 15.10
N ALA A 111 0.47 -18.40 14.00
CA ALA A 111 1.50 -18.73 13.00
C ALA A 111 2.93 -18.53 13.53
N VAL A 112 3.16 -17.52 14.39
CA VAL A 112 4.44 -17.32 15.07
C VAL A 112 4.68 -18.44 16.09
N ALA A 113 3.66 -18.81 16.86
CA ALA A 113 3.72 -19.90 17.81
C ALA A 113 4.02 -21.24 17.12
N SER A 114 3.39 -21.53 15.97
CA SER A 114 3.65 -22.76 15.22
C SER A 114 5.08 -22.82 14.68
N ARG A 115 5.66 -21.68 14.29
CA ARG A 115 7.08 -21.61 13.86
C ARG A 115 8.05 -21.72 15.04
N ARG A 116 7.68 -21.20 16.21
CA ARG A 116 8.52 -21.26 17.43
C ARG A 116 8.41 -22.58 18.19
N ALA A 117 7.33 -23.33 17.98
CA ALA A 117 7.15 -24.64 18.60
C ALA A 117 8.34 -25.55 18.25
N PRO A 118 8.91 -26.27 19.23
CA PRO A 118 9.92 -27.27 18.93
C PRO A 118 9.33 -28.25 17.91
N ALA A 119 10.09 -28.58 16.86
CA ALA A 119 9.64 -29.51 15.82
C ALA A 119 9.25 -30.84 16.47
N ALA A 120 7.95 -31.03 16.69
CA ALA A 120 7.41 -32.27 17.20
C ALA A 120 7.45 -33.27 16.04
N ALA A 121 8.48 -34.12 16.07
CA ALA A 121 8.56 -35.40 15.35
C ALA A 121 8.22 -35.33 13.85
N GLY A 122 9.14 -34.78 13.05
CA GLY A 122 9.08 -34.91 11.59
C GLY A 122 10.24 -34.21 10.88
N GLY A 123 11.41 -34.86 10.85
CA GLY A 123 12.55 -34.47 10.01
C GLY A 123 13.36 -33.26 10.50
N GLY A 124 14.04 -33.39 11.64
CA GLY A 124 14.96 -32.36 12.13
C GLY A 124 16.25 -32.32 11.32
N ALA A 125 16.57 -31.18 10.71
CA ALA A 125 17.78 -30.96 9.92
C ALA A 125 19.03 -30.68 10.81
N GLY A 126 19.11 -31.35 11.96
CA GLY A 126 20.23 -31.27 12.90
C GLY A 126 20.13 -30.19 13.98
N PHE A 127 21.28 -29.85 14.57
CA PHE A 127 21.43 -28.85 15.63
C PHE A 127 22.33 -27.71 15.14
N CYS A 128 22.05 -26.49 15.60
CA CYS A 128 22.90 -25.34 15.36
C CYS A 128 24.27 -25.54 16.00
N THR A 129 25.33 -25.47 15.20
CA THR A 129 26.72 -25.62 15.66
C THR A 129 27.22 -24.45 16.51
N THR A 130 26.52 -23.32 16.52
CA THR A 130 26.89 -22.13 17.29
C THR A 130 26.22 -22.06 18.66
N CYS A 131 24.94 -22.43 18.79
CA CYS A 131 24.19 -22.30 20.05
C CYS A 131 23.51 -23.59 20.53
N GLY A 132 23.60 -24.69 19.77
CA GLY A 132 23.05 -26.00 20.14
C GLY A 132 21.54 -26.15 19.98
N GLN A 133 20.82 -25.14 19.48
CA GLN A 133 19.37 -25.24 19.25
C GLN A 133 19.04 -26.22 18.12
N ALA A 134 17.99 -27.04 18.26
CA ALA A 134 17.47 -27.85 17.17
C ALA A 134 16.99 -26.96 16.01
N LEU A 135 17.31 -27.37 14.78
CA LEU A 135 16.93 -26.69 13.54
C LEU A 135 15.71 -27.36 12.91
N GLN A 136 14.87 -26.58 12.24
CA GLN A 136 13.77 -27.07 11.43
C GLN A 136 14.22 -27.27 9.98
N GLY A 137 13.59 -28.20 9.26
CA GLY A 137 13.85 -28.41 7.82
C GLY A 137 13.62 -27.12 7.03
N GLY A 138 14.57 -26.75 6.18
CA GLY A 138 14.53 -25.51 5.40
C GLY A 138 15.02 -24.24 6.12
N ASP A 139 15.43 -24.30 7.39
CA ASP A 139 15.98 -23.14 8.10
C ASP A 139 17.27 -22.65 7.44
N ARG A 140 17.28 -21.39 6.98
CA ARG A 140 18.51 -20.76 6.47
C ARG A 140 19.37 -20.16 7.59
N PHE A 141 18.74 -19.84 8.72
CA PHE A 141 19.34 -19.23 9.90
C PHE A 141 18.73 -19.86 11.15
N CYS A 142 19.52 -19.97 12.23
CA CYS A 142 19.03 -20.46 13.50
C CYS A 142 18.02 -19.47 14.13
N ALA A 143 16.81 -19.95 14.45
CA ALA A 143 15.76 -19.14 15.08
C ALA A 143 16.13 -18.59 16.49
N ARG A 144 17.18 -19.12 17.12
CA ARG A 144 17.64 -18.68 18.44
C ARG A 144 18.79 -17.66 18.38
N CYS A 145 19.85 -17.95 17.62
CA CYS A 145 21.07 -17.13 17.61
C CYS A 145 21.35 -16.42 16.28
N GLY A 146 20.52 -16.62 15.26
CA GLY A 146 20.67 -15.99 13.93
C GLY A 146 21.84 -16.50 13.09
N ALA A 147 22.62 -17.48 13.57
CA ALA A 147 23.74 -18.03 12.82
C ALA A 147 23.24 -18.72 11.53
N PRO A 148 23.94 -18.54 10.40
CA PRO A 148 23.55 -19.20 9.15
C PRO A 148 23.70 -20.72 9.26
N VAL A 149 22.68 -21.45 8.82
CA VAL A 149 22.69 -22.92 8.80
C VAL A 149 23.42 -23.39 7.53
N PRO A 150 24.37 -24.33 7.59
CA PRO A 150 25.04 -24.88 6.41
C PRO A 150 24.03 -25.55 5.45
N GLN A 151 24.20 -25.46 4.13
CA GLN A 151 23.21 -25.95 3.15
C GLN A 151 22.92 -27.46 3.29
N GLU A 152 23.90 -28.23 3.72
CA GLU A 152 23.81 -29.67 3.99
C GLU A 152 22.84 -30.01 5.13
N ALA A 153 22.62 -29.06 6.04
CA ALA A 153 21.72 -29.16 7.19
C ALA A 153 20.37 -28.45 6.95
N ARG A 154 20.01 -28.17 5.68
CA ARG A 154 18.72 -27.53 5.30
C ARG A 154 17.74 -28.49 4.62
N ALA A 155 18.15 -29.73 4.40
CA ALA A 155 17.40 -30.76 3.66
C ALA A 155 16.28 -31.39 4.50
#